data_AF-A0A2J4RJJ3-F1
#
_entry.id   AF-A0A2J4RJJ3-F1
#
_cell.length_a   1.000
_cell.length_b   1.000
_cell.length_c   1.000
_cell.angle_alpha   90.00
_cell.angle_beta   90.00
_cell.angle_gamma   90.00
#
_symmetry.space_group_name_H-M   'P 1'
#
loop_
_entity.id
_entity.type
_entity.pdbx_description
1 polymer ?
#
loop_
_entity_poly.entity_id
_entity_poly.type
_entity_poly.pdbx_seq_one_letter_code
_entity_poly.pdbx_strand_id
1 'polypeptide(L)' 'QTQGRARVGLTEAPEELGEGDYICYPADREHVFQALEPDTQALLVAEQN' A
#
# COMPACT_ATOMS: atom_id res chain seq x y z
N GLN A 1 0.68 -11.86 11.14
CA GLN A 1 -0.27 -11.91 10.02
C GLN A 1 -0.63 -10.47 9.73
N THR A 2 -0.50 -10.02 8.49
CA THR A 2 -1.07 -8.73 8.08
C THR A 2 -2.56 -8.96 7.90
N GLN A 3 -3.39 -8.03 8.39
CA GLN A 3 -4.84 -8.10 8.26
C GLN A 3 -5.40 -6.80 7.67
N GLY A 4 -6.61 -6.88 7.12
CA GLY A 4 -7.39 -5.73 6.71
C GLY A 4 -7.27 -5.34 5.24
N ARG A 5 -7.74 -4.13 4.92
CA ARG A 5 -7.79 -3.58 3.55
C ARG A 5 -7.29 -2.15 3.49
N ALA A 6 -6.46 -1.86 2.51
CA ALA A 6 -5.90 -0.53 2.30
C ALA A 6 -6.01 -0.08 0.85
N ARG A 7 -6.18 1.22 0.64
CA ARG A 7 -5.96 1.85 -0.66
C ARG A 7 -4.54 2.37 -0.71
N VAL A 8 -3.72 1.80 -1.59
CA VAL A 8 -2.27 2.03 -1.67
C VAL A 8 -1.83 2.24 -3.11
N GLY A 9 -0.86 3.12 -3.33
CA GLY A 9 -0.26 3.35 -4.65
C GLY A 9 -0.08 4.83 -4.94
N LEU A 10 0.12 5.15 -6.22
CA LEU A 10 0.25 6.54 -6.66
C LEU A 10 -1.05 7.31 -6.43
N THR A 11 -0.97 8.59 -6.06
CA THR A 11 -2.17 9.41 -5.81
C THR A 11 -3.11 9.51 -7.02
N GLU A 12 -2.56 9.48 -8.24
CA GLU A 12 -3.32 9.49 -9.50
C GLU A 12 -3.99 8.15 -9.83
N ALA A 13 -3.45 7.04 -9.30
CA ALA A 13 -3.92 5.69 -9.60
C ALA A 13 -3.72 4.77 -8.37
N PRO A 14 -4.51 4.95 -7.30
CA PRO A 14 -4.38 4.10 -6.13
C PRO A 14 -5.13 2.78 -6.32
N GLU A 15 -4.54 1.68 -5.87
CA GLU A 15 -5.14 0.34 -5.91
C GLU A 15 -5.62 -0.09 -4.53
N GLU A 16 -6.60 -0.98 -4.46
CA GLU A 16 -7.05 -1.59 -3.20
C GLU A 16 -6.31 -2.91 -2.98
N LEU A 17 -5.68 -3.04 -1.81
CA LEU A 17 -4.99 -4.24 -1.37
C LEU A 17 -5.79 -4.90 -0.25
N GLY A 18 -5.97 -6.21 -0.39
CA GLY A 18 -6.37 -7.11 0.69
C GLY A 18 -5.19 -7.90 1.26
N GLU A 19 -5.52 -8.85 2.12
CA GLU A 19 -4.54 -9.73 2.74
C GLU A 19 -3.83 -10.62 1.71
N GLY A 20 -2.50 -10.57 1.70
CA GLY A 20 -1.67 -11.34 0.77
C GLY A 20 -1.44 -10.66 -0.59
N ASP A 21 -2.14 -9.55 -0.88
CA ASP A 21 -1.89 -8.76 -2.08
C ASP A 21 -0.58 -7.97 -1.96
N TYR A 22 0.04 -7.72 -3.12
CA TYR A 22 1.30 -7.02 -3.23
C TYR A 22 1.31 -6.09 -4.45
N ILE A 23 1.80 -4.86 -4.26
CA ILE A 23 1.99 -3.89 -5.36
C ILE A 23 3.40 -3.30 -5.32
N CYS A 24 3.90 -2.92 -6.50
CA CYS A 24 5.13 -2.15 -6.67
C CYS A 24 4.82 -0.84 -7.41
N TYR A 25 5.39 0.27 -6.95
CA TYR A 25 5.31 1.56 -7.63
C TYR A 25 6.57 2.39 -7.35
N PRO A 26 6.88 3.40 -8.20
CA PRO A 26 8.03 4.27 -7.98
C PRO A 26 7.91 5.04 -6.65
N ALA A 27 8.94 4.94 -5.81
CA ALA A 27 8.97 5.57 -4.49
C ALA A 27 9.21 7.08 -4.53
N ASP A 28 9.64 7.61 -5.68
CA ASP A 28 9.92 9.02 -5.94
C ASP A 28 8.68 9.82 -6.40
N ARG A 29 7.55 9.13 -6.61
CA ARG A 29 6.26 9.75 -6.96
C ARG A 29 5.35 9.82 -5.74
N GLU A 30 4.45 10.82 -5.75
CA GLU A 30 3.49 11.02 -4.68
C GLU A 30 2.56 9.80 -4.56
N HIS A 31 2.50 9.23 -3.36
CA HIS A 31 1.75 8.02 -3.06
C HIS A 31 0.86 8.20 -1.84
N VAL A 32 -0.19 7.41 -1.78
CA VAL A 32 -1.16 7.37 -0.68
C VAL A 32 -1.14 6.01 -0.03
N PHE A 33 -1.32 6.01 1.29
CA PHE A 33 -1.71 4.84 2.06
C PHE A 33 -2.91 5.21 2.91
N GLN A 34 -4.06 4.60 2.63
CA GLN A 34 -5.28 4.81 3.40
C GLN A 34 -5.83 3.47 3.87
N ALA A 35 -5.89 3.27 5.19
CA ALA A 35 -6.59 2.15 5.78
C ALA A 35 -8.10 2.28 5.53
N LEU A 36 -8.72 1.23 4.98
CA LEU A 36 -10.16 1.14 4.76
C LEU A 36 -10.86 0.39 5.90
N GLU A 37 -10.11 -0.38 6.67
CA GLU A 37 -10.59 -1.12 7.85
C GLU A 37 -9.77 -0.77 9.10
N PRO A 38 -10.39 -0.83 10.29
CA PRO A 38 -9.64 -0.72 11.53
C PRO A 38 -8.60 -1.83 11.64
N ASP A 39 -7.50 -1.54 12.31
CA ASP A 39 -6.38 -2.47 12.52
C ASP A 39 -5.71 -2.98 11.23
N THR A 40 -5.87 -2.27 10.11
CA THR A 40 -5.20 -2.60 8.83
C THR A 40 -3.68 -2.51 8.96
N GLN A 41 -2.98 -3.54 8.50
CA GLN A 41 -1.51 -3.62 8.53
C GLN A 41 -0.95 -3.89 7.14
N ALA A 42 0.11 -3.17 6.76
CA ALA A 42 0.86 -3.40 5.53
C ALA A 42 2.37 -3.30 5.80
N LEU A 43 3.16 -4.04 5.01
CA LEU A 43 4.62 -3.94 5.02
C LEU A 43 5.08 -3.14 3.80
N LEU A 44 5.69 -1.98 4.04
CA LEU A 44 6.37 -1.21 2.99
C LEU A 44 7.83 -1.66 2.92
N VAL A 45 8.29 -2.01 1.71
CA VAL A 45 9.70 -2.28 1.44
C VAL A 45 10.18 -1.24 0.44
N ALA A 46 11.20 -0.46 0.83
CA ALA A 46 11.87 0.50 -0.04
C ALA A 46 13.34 0.09 -0.16
N GLU A 47 13.78 -0.14 -1.39
CA GLU A 47 15.18 -0.42 -1.71
C GLU A 47 15.78 0.81 -2.40
N GLN A 48 17.01 1.17 -2.02
CA GLN A 48 17.80 2.20 -2.69
C GLN A 48 19.11 1.55 -3.13
N ASN A 49 19.46 1.72 -4.40
CA ASN A 49 20.65 1.16 -5.02
C ASN A 49 21.74 2.23 -5.18
#